data_AF-A0A9E1J1S1-F1
#
_entry.id   AF-A0A9E1J1S1-F1
#
_cell.length_a   1.000
_cell.length_b   1.000
_cell.length_c   1.000
_cell.angle_alpha   90.00
_cell.angle_beta   90.00
_cell.angle_gamma   90.00
#
_symmetry.space_group_name_H-M   'P 1'
#
loop_
_entity.id
_entity.type
_entity.pdbx_description
1 polymer ?
#
loop_
_entity_poly.entity_id
_entity_poly.type
_entity_poly.pdbx_seq_one_letter_code
_entity_poly.pdbx_strand_id
1 'polypeptide(L)'
;MSAIKNDPDAFLEAWENIADRVNCIADEARDLELMEMNHDPEYLCPTPWARMTIAHDGKVHQCKVDYDRKKVMGDANEQSLYEIWHGENFNSLRNAFKKQTALKNYAACNLCTDNVLTEERSVQVNGKELSLGKFKGVHDVVHEGQVMSQVRRRSKVLPDVDKVPL
;
A
#
# COMPACT_ATOMS: atom_id res chain seq x y z
N MET A 1 -6.31 -11.81 0.23
CA MET A 1 -7.79 -11.92 0.31
C MET A 1 -8.10 -12.77 1.51
N SER A 2 -8.09 -12.18 2.69
CA SER A 2 -8.30 -12.89 3.94
C SER A 2 -9.78 -13.03 4.32
N ALA A 3 -10.63 -12.06 3.99
CA ALA A 3 -12.03 -12.02 4.44
C ALA A 3 -13.04 -12.83 3.58
N ILE A 4 -12.84 -12.92 2.26
CA ILE A 4 -13.81 -13.52 1.32
C ILE A 4 -13.36 -14.86 0.72
N LYS A 5 -12.20 -15.38 1.13
CA LYS A 5 -11.50 -16.40 0.34
C LYS A 5 -12.15 -17.78 0.38
N ASN A 6 -12.78 -18.16 1.48
CA ASN A 6 -13.38 -19.49 1.64
C ASN A 6 -14.88 -19.50 1.38
N ASP A 7 -15.56 -18.37 1.59
CA ASP A 7 -17.00 -18.23 1.43
C ASP A 7 -17.33 -16.80 0.98
N PRO A 8 -17.08 -16.47 -0.30
CA PRO A 8 -17.38 -15.15 -0.84
C PRO A 8 -18.89 -14.89 -0.88
N ASP A 9 -19.70 -15.94 -0.97
CA ASP A 9 -21.16 -15.87 -1.07
C ASP A 9 -21.75 -15.41 0.27
N ALA A 10 -21.35 -16.03 1.39
CA ALA A 10 -21.78 -15.59 2.72
C ALA A 10 -21.40 -14.14 3.03
N PHE A 11 -20.23 -13.67 2.57
CA PHE A 11 -19.85 -12.27 2.71
C PHE A 11 -20.78 -11.36 1.91
N LEU A 12 -21.08 -11.68 0.66
CA LEU A 12 -21.98 -10.86 -0.17
C LEU A 12 -23.42 -10.86 0.35
N GLU A 13 -23.95 -12.02 0.75
CA GLU A 13 -25.30 -12.14 1.34
C GLU A 13 -25.46 -11.27 2.58
N ALA A 14 -24.43 -11.20 3.44
CA ALA A 14 -24.45 -10.35 4.63
C ALA A 14 -24.68 -8.85 4.30
N TRP A 15 -24.30 -8.41 3.10
CA TRP A 15 -24.37 -7.01 2.68
C TRP A 15 -25.46 -6.71 1.65
N GLU A 16 -26.09 -7.72 1.04
CA GLU A 16 -27.01 -7.61 -0.11
C GLU A 16 -28.17 -6.62 0.10
N ASN A 17 -28.61 -6.45 1.35
CA ASN A 17 -29.72 -5.55 1.71
C ASN A 17 -29.30 -4.34 2.57
N ILE A 18 -27.99 -4.13 2.76
CA ILE A 18 -27.43 -3.05 3.59
C ILE A 18 -26.68 -2.05 2.73
N ALA A 19 -25.95 -2.50 1.70
CA ALA A 19 -25.08 -1.67 0.88
C ALA A 19 -25.49 -1.71 -0.60
N ASP A 20 -25.52 -0.55 -1.25
CA ASP A 20 -25.78 -0.45 -2.70
C ASP A 20 -24.66 -1.11 -3.54
N ARG A 21 -23.46 -1.24 -2.97
CA ARG A 21 -22.29 -1.86 -3.62
C ARG A 21 -21.33 -2.45 -2.59
N VAL A 22 -20.92 -3.69 -2.83
CA VAL A 22 -19.85 -4.37 -2.09
C VAL A 22 -18.61 -4.45 -2.98
N ASN A 23 -17.49 -3.89 -2.52
CA ASN A 23 -16.21 -3.98 -3.22
C ASN A 23 -15.25 -4.88 -2.45
N CYS A 24 -14.74 -5.89 -3.15
CA CYS A 24 -13.68 -6.74 -2.65
C CYS A 24 -12.36 -6.24 -3.22
N ILE A 25 -11.60 -5.50 -2.41
CA ILE A 25 -10.25 -5.05 -2.78
C ILE A 25 -9.28 -6.17 -2.37
N ALA A 26 -8.36 -6.54 -3.26
CA ALA A 26 -7.25 -7.42 -2.86
C ALA A 26 -6.57 -6.81 -1.63
N ASP A 27 -6.30 -7.62 -0.61
CA ASP A 27 -5.64 -7.17 0.63
C ASP A 27 -4.51 -6.20 0.27
N GLU A 28 -4.69 -4.92 0.56
CA GLU A 28 -3.56 -4.01 0.68
C GLU A 28 -2.83 -4.50 1.92
N ALA A 29 -1.90 -5.43 1.74
CA ALA A 29 -1.05 -5.83 2.82
C ALA A 29 -0.38 -4.52 3.31
N ARG A 30 -0.74 -4.12 4.54
CA ARG A 30 -0.18 -2.94 5.21
C ARG A 30 0.74 -3.34 6.36
N ASP A 31 1.19 -4.59 6.34
CA ASP A 31 2.17 -5.07 7.29
C ASP A 31 3.55 -4.53 6.91
N LEU A 32 4.26 -3.93 7.86
CA LEU A 32 5.55 -3.29 7.62
C LEU A 32 6.66 -4.30 7.26
N GLU A 33 6.36 -5.61 7.35
CA GLU A 33 7.25 -6.71 6.96
C GLU A 33 7.19 -7.06 5.46
N LEU A 34 6.49 -6.28 4.63
CA LEU A 34 6.34 -6.48 3.17
C LEU A 34 7.53 -6.05 2.30
N MET A 35 8.72 -5.90 2.87
CA MET A 35 9.92 -5.44 2.12
C MET A 35 10.39 -6.43 1.03
N GLU A 36 9.77 -7.61 0.90
CA GLU A 36 10.08 -8.62 -0.11
C GLU A 36 8.94 -8.87 -1.12
N MET A 37 8.10 -7.87 -1.40
CA MET A 37 7.15 -7.98 -2.50
C MET A 37 7.84 -7.83 -3.86
N ASN A 38 7.33 -8.56 -4.86
CA ASN A 38 7.88 -8.55 -6.22
C ASN A 38 7.41 -7.30 -6.97
N HIS A 39 8.11 -6.19 -6.76
CA HIS A 39 7.81 -4.90 -7.38
C HIS A 39 8.25 -4.87 -8.84
N ASP A 40 7.41 -4.29 -9.70
CA ASP A 40 7.72 -4.04 -11.10
C ASP A 40 8.70 -2.85 -11.24
N PRO A 41 9.94 -3.08 -11.73
CA PRO A 41 10.92 -2.00 -11.91
C PRO A 41 10.55 -1.02 -13.02
N GLU A 42 9.65 -1.41 -13.94
CA GLU A 42 9.22 -0.58 -15.06
C GLU A 42 7.95 0.23 -14.75
N TYR A 43 7.35 0.02 -13.57
CA TYR A 43 6.12 0.69 -13.19
C TYR A 43 6.26 2.21 -13.12
N LEU A 44 5.45 2.90 -13.92
CA LEU A 44 5.36 4.35 -13.95
C LEU A 44 4.23 4.84 -13.02
N CYS A 45 4.55 5.13 -11.76
CA CYS A 45 3.57 5.63 -10.79
C CYS A 45 3.00 6.99 -11.22
N PRO A 46 1.66 7.17 -11.34
CA PRO A 46 1.09 8.47 -11.74
C PRO A 46 1.11 9.51 -10.61
N THR A 47 1.25 9.10 -9.34
CA THR A 47 1.13 9.99 -8.17
C THR A 47 2.02 11.25 -8.25
N PRO A 48 3.33 11.18 -8.59
CA PRO A 48 4.18 12.38 -8.65
C PRO A 48 3.74 13.44 -9.67
N TRP A 49 2.83 13.10 -10.59
CA TRP A 49 2.26 14.01 -11.58
C TRP A 49 0.83 14.44 -11.27
N ALA A 50 0.15 13.77 -10.34
CA ALA A 50 -1.27 13.97 -10.11
C ALA A 50 -1.63 14.38 -8.67
N ARG A 51 -0.82 14.02 -7.67
CA ARG A 51 -1.17 14.19 -6.25
C ARG A 51 0.03 14.62 -5.40
N MET A 52 -0.23 15.52 -4.46
CA MET A 52 0.67 15.91 -3.37
C MET A 52 0.08 15.44 -2.03
N THR A 53 0.91 15.01 -1.09
CA THR A 53 0.48 14.62 0.27
C THR A 53 1.09 15.57 1.28
N ILE A 54 0.25 16.32 2.00
CA ILE A 54 0.66 17.29 3.02
C ILE A 54 0.26 16.71 4.37
N ALA A 55 1.21 16.55 5.28
CA ALA A 55 0.97 16.07 6.63
C ALA A 55 0.40 17.16 7.54
N HIS A 56 -0.07 16.76 8.72
CA HIS A 56 -0.70 17.65 9.70
C HIS A 56 0.24 18.78 10.19
N ASP A 57 1.55 18.59 10.10
CA ASP A 57 2.58 19.55 10.48
C ASP A 57 3.02 20.44 9.31
N GLY A 58 2.37 20.34 8.15
CA GLY A 58 2.69 21.09 6.94
C GLY A 58 3.81 20.49 6.10
N LYS A 59 4.51 19.45 6.58
CA LYS A 59 5.54 18.76 5.78
C LYS A 59 4.89 18.01 4.62
N VAL A 60 5.48 18.12 3.45
CA VAL A 60 5.03 17.41 2.25
C VAL A 60 5.78 16.10 2.12
N HIS A 61 5.06 14.98 2.06
CA HIS A 61 5.64 13.65 1.91
C HIS A 61 5.75 13.27 0.44
N GLN A 62 6.56 12.24 0.14
CA GLN A 62 6.71 11.73 -1.22
C GLN A 62 5.37 11.29 -1.85
N CYS A 63 4.52 10.60 -1.07
CA CYS A 63 3.27 10.00 -1.52
C CYS A 63 2.38 9.63 -0.32
N LYS A 64 1.10 9.30 -0.57
CA LYS A 64 0.13 8.77 0.40
C LYS A 64 0.61 7.53 1.16
N VAL A 65 1.56 6.77 0.59
CA VAL A 65 2.11 5.55 1.19
C VAL A 65 3.37 5.79 2.03
N ASP A 66 3.96 6.99 1.98
CA ASP A 66 5.15 7.34 2.75
C ASP A 66 4.78 7.83 4.17
N TYR A 67 4.13 6.97 4.96
CA TYR A 67 3.69 7.29 6.33
C TYR A 67 4.88 7.55 7.27
N ASP A 68 5.99 6.84 7.05
CA ASP A 68 7.21 6.90 7.86
C ASP A 68 8.09 8.13 7.58
N ARG A 69 7.66 9.04 6.70
CA ARG A 69 8.45 10.23 6.31
C ARG A 69 9.83 9.87 5.77
N LYS A 70 9.95 8.81 4.95
CA LYS A 70 11.24 8.40 4.36
C LYS A 70 11.82 9.51 3.49
N LYS A 71 10.98 10.33 2.84
CA LYS A 71 11.42 11.51 2.09
C LYS A 71 10.44 12.68 2.22
N VAL A 72 10.90 13.74 2.90
CA VAL A 72 10.23 15.04 2.89
C VAL A 72 10.54 15.76 1.57
N MET A 73 9.50 16.23 0.89
CA MET A 73 9.53 16.87 -0.42
C MET A 73 9.53 18.40 -0.33
N GLY A 74 9.08 18.95 0.79
CA GLY A 74 9.01 20.40 1.08
C GLY A 74 8.23 20.67 2.37
N ASP A 75 8.04 21.94 2.70
CA ASP A 75 7.24 22.38 3.85
C ASP A 75 6.27 23.50 3.43
N ALA A 76 4.97 23.26 3.58
CA ALA A 76 3.92 24.21 3.24
C ALA A 76 3.84 25.42 4.21
N ASN A 77 4.52 25.35 5.36
CA ASN A 77 4.67 26.50 6.26
C ASN A 77 5.75 27.48 5.76
N GLU A 78 6.67 27.03 4.90
CA GLU A 78 7.83 27.79 4.44
C GLU A 78 7.76 28.13 2.94
N GLN A 79 7.10 27.30 2.13
CA GLN A 79 7.06 27.38 0.67
C GLN A 79 5.62 27.29 0.17
N SER A 80 5.31 27.95 -0.95
CA SER A 80 4.03 27.72 -1.62
C SER A 80 3.96 26.29 -2.19
N LEU A 81 2.75 25.75 -2.29
CA LEU A 81 2.55 24.42 -2.89
C LEU A 81 3.04 24.36 -4.34
N TYR A 82 2.97 25.47 -5.07
CA TYR A 82 3.49 25.58 -6.43
C TYR A 82 5.01 25.38 -6.47
N GLU A 83 5.74 26.04 -5.58
CA GLU A 83 7.20 25.92 -5.47
C GLU A 83 7.61 24.50 -5.08
N ILE A 84 6.91 23.88 -4.12
CA ILE A 84 7.18 22.50 -3.72
C ILE A 84 6.95 21.56 -4.90
N TRP A 85 5.81 21.68 -5.58
CA TRP A 85 5.42 20.80 -6.69
C TRP A 85 6.35 20.88 -7.91
N HIS A 86 6.86 22.07 -8.21
CA HIS A 86 7.79 22.31 -9.32
C HIS A 86 9.26 22.31 -8.88
N GLY A 87 9.53 22.09 -7.59
CA GLY A 87 10.85 22.08 -7.01
C GLY A 87 11.66 20.84 -7.37
N GLU A 88 12.93 20.87 -6.96
CA GLU A 88 13.91 19.83 -7.27
C GLU A 88 13.48 18.44 -6.78
N ASN A 89 12.89 18.34 -5.58
CA ASN A 89 12.49 17.06 -4.99
C ASN A 89 11.46 16.32 -5.88
N PHE A 90 10.37 16.99 -6.28
CA PHE A 90 9.37 16.37 -7.14
C PHE A 90 9.89 16.11 -8.55
N ASN A 91 10.70 17.01 -9.12
CA ASN A 91 11.31 16.78 -10.43
C ASN A 91 12.30 15.60 -10.41
N SER A 92 13.07 15.45 -9.34
CA SER A 92 13.96 14.31 -9.13
C SER A 92 13.19 13.00 -9.04
N LEU A 93 12.07 12.97 -8.32
CA LEU A 93 11.19 11.80 -8.24
C LEU A 93 10.61 11.43 -9.61
N ARG A 94 10.06 12.40 -10.34
CA ARG A 94 9.53 12.20 -11.71
C ARG A 94 10.61 11.68 -12.65
N ASN A 95 11.82 12.23 -12.57
CA ASN A 95 12.96 11.78 -13.37
C ASN A 95 13.41 10.37 -12.99
N ALA A 96 13.38 10.00 -11.70
CA ALA A 96 13.70 8.67 -11.24
C ALA A 96 12.73 7.63 -11.81
N PHE A 97 11.43 7.93 -11.85
CA PHE A 97 10.43 7.08 -12.50
C PHE A 97 10.67 6.97 -14.02
N LYS A 98 10.91 8.09 -14.72
CA LYS A 98 11.25 8.07 -16.16
C LYS A 98 12.49 7.23 -16.48
N LYS A 99 13.44 7.18 -15.55
CA LYS A 99 14.69 6.42 -15.68
C LYS A 99 14.63 5.02 -15.05
N GLN A 100 13.46 4.57 -14.59
CA GLN A 100 13.28 3.27 -13.90
C GLN A 100 14.24 3.07 -12.71
N THR A 101 14.54 4.15 -11.97
CA THR A 101 15.40 4.14 -10.77
C THR A 101 14.65 4.46 -9.49
N ALA A 102 13.32 4.61 -9.55
CA ALA A 102 12.50 4.98 -8.40
C ALA A 102 12.58 3.96 -7.25
N LEU A 103 12.50 2.66 -7.53
CA LEU A 103 12.65 1.60 -6.53
C LEU A 103 13.99 1.66 -5.81
N LYS A 104 15.07 1.95 -6.54
CA LYS A 104 16.42 2.06 -5.96
C LYS A 104 16.58 3.30 -5.10
N ASN A 105 16.04 4.44 -5.55
CA ASN A 105 16.35 5.74 -4.98
C ASN A 105 15.35 6.21 -3.91
N TYR A 106 14.16 5.62 -3.85
CA TYR A 106 13.07 6.06 -2.98
C TYR A 106 12.49 4.88 -2.19
N ALA A 107 12.86 4.81 -0.90
CA ALA A 107 12.52 3.69 -0.03
C ALA A 107 10.99 3.43 0.06
N ALA A 108 10.18 4.49 0.07
CA ALA A 108 8.72 4.37 0.12
C ALA A 108 8.13 3.60 -1.08
N CYS A 109 8.80 3.58 -2.24
CA CYS A 109 8.36 2.82 -3.41
C CYS A 109 8.51 1.30 -3.24
N ASN A 110 9.34 0.84 -2.28
CA ASN A 110 9.51 -0.58 -1.96
C ASN A 110 8.51 -1.08 -0.90
N LEU A 111 7.65 -0.19 -0.40
CA LEU A 111 6.59 -0.50 0.56
C LEU A 111 5.20 -0.30 -0.08
N CYS A 112 5.17 -0.08 -1.39
CA CYS A 112 3.98 0.32 -2.12
C CYS A 112 3.34 -0.91 -2.77
N THR A 113 2.05 -1.10 -2.59
CA THR A 113 1.33 -2.22 -3.23
C THR A 113 0.94 -1.91 -4.68
N ASP A 114 0.90 -0.63 -5.07
CA ASP A 114 0.45 -0.18 -6.41
C ASP A 114 1.39 -0.63 -7.54
N ASN A 115 2.65 -0.97 -7.23
CA ASN A 115 3.67 -1.42 -8.17
C ASN A 115 4.10 -2.88 -7.95
N VAL A 116 3.30 -3.67 -7.23
CA VAL A 116 3.56 -5.10 -7.04
C VAL A 116 2.98 -5.88 -8.22
N LEU A 117 3.77 -6.80 -8.78
CA LEU A 117 3.32 -7.68 -9.85
C LEU A 117 2.16 -8.55 -9.39
N THR A 118 1.10 -8.61 -10.19
CA THR A 118 -0.06 -9.48 -9.97
C THR A 118 -0.15 -10.58 -11.02
N GLU A 119 -0.61 -11.75 -10.62
CA GLU A 119 -1.08 -12.82 -11.49
C GLU A 119 -2.61 -12.86 -11.49
N GLU A 120 -3.19 -13.16 -12.65
CA GLU A 120 -4.64 -13.27 -12.81
C GLU A 120 -5.14 -14.58 -12.21
N ARG A 121 -6.26 -14.50 -11.49
CA ARG A 121 -6.92 -15.65 -10.90
C ARG A 121 -8.43 -15.53 -11.07
N SER A 122 -9.05 -16.61 -11.51
CA SER A 122 -10.51 -16.74 -11.51
C SER A 122 -11.01 -17.28 -10.17
N VAL A 123 -12.07 -16.67 -9.64
CA VAL A 123 -12.84 -17.20 -8.51
C VAL A 123 -14.32 -17.27 -8.88
N GLN A 124 -15.01 -18.29 -8.38
CA GLN A 124 -16.46 -18.43 -8.53
C GLN A 124 -17.15 -17.77 -7.33
N VAL A 125 -18.07 -16.86 -7.61
CA VAL A 125 -18.87 -16.14 -6.60
C VAL A 125 -20.30 -16.05 -7.10
N ASN A 126 -21.26 -16.58 -6.34
CA ASN A 126 -22.68 -16.67 -6.73
C ASN A 126 -22.89 -17.27 -8.13
N GLY A 127 -22.12 -18.30 -8.47
CA GLY A 127 -22.15 -18.95 -9.80
C GLY A 127 -21.63 -18.09 -10.96
N LYS A 128 -21.03 -16.93 -10.69
CA LYS A 128 -20.35 -16.08 -11.67
C LYS A 128 -18.84 -16.19 -11.50
N GLU A 129 -18.13 -16.26 -12.62
CA GLU A 129 -16.68 -16.19 -12.62
C GLU A 129 -16.23 -14.73 -12.54
N LEU A 130 -15.36 -14.43 -11.58
CA LEU A 130 -14.72 -13.14 -11.41
C LEU A 130 -13.20 -13.28 -11.60
N SER A 131 -12.62 -12.46 -12.48
CA SER A 131 -11.17 -12.32 -12.61
C SER A 131 -10.65 -11.32 -11.58
N LEU A 132 -9.62 -11.74 -10.83
CA LEU A 132 -8.98 -10.96 -9.77
C LEU A 132 -7.46 -11.01 -9.93
N GLY A 133 -6.80 -9.91 -9.63
CA GLY A 133 -5.34 -9.87 -9.48
C GLY A 133 -4.90 -10.36 -8.10
N LYS A 134 -4.00 -11.34 -8.04
CA LYS A 134 -3.31 -11.79 -6.82
C LYS A 134 -1.85 -11.36 -6.89
N PHE A 135 -1.27 -10.87 -5.80
CA PHE A 135 0.17 -10.55 -5.78
C PHE A 135 1.03 -11.80 -6.02
N LYS A 136 1.94 -11.71 -6.98
CA LYS A 136 2.87 -12.77 -7.35
C LYS A 136 3.85 -13.01 -6.21
N GLY A 137 3.97 -14.25 -5.76
CA GLY A 137 4.90 -14.65 -4.69
C GLY A 137 4.36 -14.42 -3.26
N VAL A 138 3.16 -13.84 -3.10
CA VAL A 138 2.51 -13.74 -1.80
C VAL A 138 1.70 -15.02 -1.54
N HIS A 139 2.09 -15.74 -0.50
CA HIS A 139 1.42 -16.98 -0.10
C HIS A 139 0.01 -16.72 0.41
N ASP A 140 -0.79 -17.77 0.30
CA ASP A 140 -2.16 -17.78 0.76
C ASP A 140 -2.23 -17.75 2.29
N VAL A 141 -2.82 -16.69 2.86
CA VAL A 141 -2.96 -16.50 4.32
C VAL A 141 -3.89 -17.53 4.97
N VAL A 142 -4.74 -18.18 4.16
CA VAL A 142 -5.64 -19.24 4.63
C VAL A 142 -5.32 -20.52 3.87
N HIS A 143 -5.02 -21.58 4.60
CA HIS A 143 -4.76 -22.91 4.06
C HIS A 143 -5.69 -23.90 4.76
N GLU A 144 -6.44 -24.69 3.98
CA GLU A 144 -7.39 -25.69 4.52
C GLU A 144 -8.36 -25.12 5.57
N GLY A 145 -8.88 -23.91 5.35
CA GLY A 145 -9.82 -23.25 6.26
C GLY A 145 -9.19 -22.63 7.52
N GLN A 146 -7.88 -22.78 7.72
CA GLN A 146 -7.16 -22.20 8.85
C GLN A 146 -6.32 -20.99 8.41
N VAL A 147 -6.38 -19.92 9.20
CA VAL A 147 -5.52 -18.74 9.01
C VAL A 147 -4.09 -19.12 9.41
N MET A 148 -3.19 -19.19 8.43
CA MET A 148 -1.76 -19.31 8.65
C MET A 148 -1.18 -17.92 8.94
N SER A 149 -1.14 -17.51 10.21
CA SER A 149 -0.40 -16.29 10.57
C SER A 149 1.11 -16.59 10.56
N GLN A 150 1.88 -15.94 9.69
CA GLN A 150 3.35 -15.92 9.82
C GLN A 150 3.84 -15.00 10.95
N VAL A 151 2.94 -14.34 11.68
CA VAL A 151 3.29 -13.49 12.81
C VAL A 151 3.69 -14.36 14.01
N ARG A 152 4.92 -14.88 14.00
CA ARG A 152 5.69 -14.86 15.24
C ARG A 152 5.79 -13.38 15.58
N ARG A 153 4.94 -12.87 16.48
CA ARG A 153 5.21 -11.59 17.14
C ARG A 153 6.66 -11.69 17.61
N ARG A 154 7.61 -11.05 16.94
CA ARG A 154 8.89 -10.76 17.57
C ARG A 154 8.47 -10.02 18.83
N SER A 155 8.78 -10.60 19.99
CA SER A 155 8.71 -9.88 21.25
C SER A 155 9.67 -8.70 21.11
N LYS A 156 9.17 -7.59 20.56
CA LYS A 156 9.79 -6.30 20.76
C LYS A 156 9.49 -6.02 22.22
N VAL A 157 10.42 -6.41 23.08
CA VAL A 157 10.64 -5.67 24.31
C VAL A 157 10.79 -4.23 23.86
N LEU A 158 9.74 -3.44 24.03
CA LEU A 158 9.82 -2.00 23.89
C LEU A 158 10.85 -1.58 24.94
N PRO A 159 11.93 -0.86 24.58
CA PRO A 159 12.73 -0.21 25.60
C PRO A 159 11.80 0.69 26.41
N ASP A 160 11.93 0.60 27.73
CA ASP A 160 11.07 1.22 28.73
C ASP A 160 10.76 2.67 28.34
N VAL A 161 9.53 2.93 27.89
CA VAL A 161 9.08 4.29 27.59
C VAL A 161 8.52 4.81 28.90
N ASP A 162 9.31 5.64 29.57
CA ASP A 162 8.89 6.38 30.75
C ASP A 162 7.52 7.02 30.50
N LYS A 163 6.56 6.67 31.37
CA LYS A 163 5.19 7.16 31.33
C LYS A 163 5.21 8.68 31.54
N VAL A 164 4.90 9.44 30.50
CA VAL A 164 4.57 10.86 30.65
C VAL A 164 3.14 10.95 31.20
N PRO A 165 2.90 11.58 32.36
CA PRO A 165 1.56 11.73 32.92
C PRO A 165 0.72 12.73 32.10
N LEU A 166 -0.59 12.49 32.09
CA LEU A 166 -1.63 13.36 31.50
C LEU A 166 -1.61 14.78 32.08
#